data_AF-A0A7Y8TIS0-F1
#
_entry.id   AF-A0A7Y8TIS0-F1
#
_cell.length_a   1.000
_cell.length_b   1.000
_cell.length_c   1.000
_cell.angle_alpha   90.00
_cell.angle_beta   90.00
_cell.angle_gamma   90.00
#
_symmetry.space_group_name_H-M   'P 1'
#
loop_
_entity.id
_entity.type
_entity.pdbx_description
1 polymer ?
#
loop_
_entity_poly.entity_id
_entity_poly.type
_entity_poly.pdbx_seq_one_letter_code
_entity_poly.pdbx_strand_id
1 'polypeptide(L)'
;MAGYKETPRQKMIAMMYLVLTALLALNVSVEILEAFIVVNEGMETTNENLNRKVTGAYNKFEQQYSLNPKKVAPFFVQAKAAHKLSNDMISYLEKTKYEAIAYSEGITYDQARITPLRDLKSKDNYDKSTNFFIGNSQDGSAGRSKELKVKIEEFNNKMSQFVDPKARGTIKGTINLKGPFHDASGVRQNWEMHHFYYTILAADVTILNKLISDVRGYEFDVLNHLYSSISEEDFKFNRIEAKVIPKSNYVFLGDTYEADIFVAASDDSQNPEVIVNGSAIKSTAGMGHYMANASSEGLKTYSGFIRAKDATGATISYPFKNEYLVAPPTLTVSPTKMNVFYIGVDNPVSISAGGLSDAQLIPTITAPASISRAAGGKGWVVRVSGGAKTAKISISAKVDGKIKSLGGMEFRIKRVPSPIAKIGNTDGGVINKSLLLAAGAIIPNMPEDFEFNLNFEILSYTFLVSRSGDISTRDIRGNILPQDVKSIISSMKRGERVWFENIIARGPDGTRKLNNISLIVQ
;
A
#
# COMPACT_ATOMS: atom_id res chain seq x y z
N MET A 1 30.21 -99.46 22.35
CA MET A 1 30.25 -99.13 23.80
C MET A 1 29.05 -99.79 24.45
N ALA A 2 29.28 -100.49 25.56
CA ALA A 2 28.30 -101.32 26.24
C ALA A 2 27.04 -100.51 26.63
N GLY A 3 25.92 -100.79 25.95
CA GLY A 3 24.61 -100.30 26.34
C GLY A 3 24.15 -101.04 27.58
N TYR A 4 24.50 -100.53 28.76
CA TYR A 4 23.77 -100.88 29.97
C TYR A 4 22.30 -100.54 29.72
N LYS A 5 21.42 -101.55 29.70
CA LYS A 5 19.97 -101.33 29.68
C LYS A 5 19.63 -100.56 30.95
N GLU A 6 19.35 -99.27 30.83
CA GLU A 6 18.88 -98.45 31.94
C GLU A 6 17.74 -99.16 32.65
N THR A 7 17.84 -99.24 33.98
CA THR A 7 16.78 -99.82 34.80
C THR A 7 15.49 -99.01 34.60
N PRO A 8 14.29 -99.61 34.74
CA PRO A 8 13.03 -98.88 34.61
C PRO A 8 12.95 -97.60 35.46
N ARG A 9 13.63 -97.60 36.63
CA ARG A 9 13.80 -96.43 37.49
C ARG A 9 14.63 -95.32 36.85
N GLN A 10 15.76 -95.64 36.21
CA GLN A 10 16.58 -94.66 35.50
C GLN A 10 15.84 -94.08 34.29
N LYS A 11 15.07 -94.89 33.56
CA LYS A 11 14.21 -94.39 32.47
C LYS A 11 13.14 -93.43 32.96
N MET A 12 12.52 -93.71 34.11
CA MET A 12 11.58 -92.79 34.76
C MET A 12 12.25 -91.49 35.21
N ILE A 13 13.44 -91.56 35.81
CA ILE A 13 14.19 -90.38 36.23
C ILE A 13 14.62 -89.55 35.01
N ALA A 14 15.12 -90.20 33.95
CA ALA A 14 15.50 -89.55 32.71
C ALA A 14 14.29 -88.89 32.02
N MET A 15 13.15 -89.57 31.94
CA MET A 15 11.88 -89.00 31.45
C MET A 15 11.42 -87.81 32.30
N MET A 16 11.47 -87.93 33.63
CA MET A 16 11.12 -86.81 34.51
C MET A 16 12.07 -85.64 34.33
N TYR A 17 13.38 -85.88 34.20
CA TYR A 17 14.36 -84.82 33.98
C TYR A 17 14.13 -84.15 32.62
N LEU A 18 13.87 -84.92 31.56
CA LEU A 18 13.56 -84.41 30.22
C LEU A 18 12.27 -83.59 30.22
N VAL A 19 11.22 -84.06 30.91
CA VAL A 19 9.96 -83.32 31.09
C VAL A 19 10.18 -82.04 31.91
N LEU A 20 10.97 -82.09 32.98
CA LEU A 20 11.21 -80.94 33.86
C LEU A 20 12.13 -79.91 33.20
N THR A 21 13.14 -80.35 32.44
CA THR A 21 13.97 -79.50 31.58
C THR A 21 13.15 -78.90 30.43
N ALA A 22 12.24 -79.66 29.82
CA ALA A 22 11.32 -79.14 28.81
C ALA A 22 10.33 -78.11 29.40
N LEU A 23 9.81 -78.35 30.61
CA LEU A 23 8.95 -77.40 31.33
C LEU A 23 9.69 -76.11 31.72
N LEU A 24 10.95 -76.22 32.17
CA LEU A 24 11.80 -75.05 32.42
C LEU A 24 12.14 -74.29 31.13
N ALA A 25 12.32 -74.99 30.01
CA ALA A 25 12.57 -74.38 28.71
C ALA A 25 11.31 -73.75 28.07
N LEU A 26 10.12 -74.20 28.46
CA LEU A 26 8.82 -73.63 28.04
C LEU A 26 8.49 -72.33 28.79
N ASN A 27 9.01 -72.15 30.01
CA ASN A 27 8.83 -70.91 30.75
C ASN A 27 9.78 -69.83 30.23
N VAL A 28 9.27 -68.61 30.07
CA VAL A 28 10.09 -67.46 29.67
C VAL A 28 11.08 -67.12 30.79
N SER A 29 12.36 -66.93 30.44
CA SER A 29 13.38 -66.53 31.42
C SER A 29 13.01 -65.19 32.06
N VAL A 30 13.25 -65.06 33.37
CA VAL A 30 12.92 -63.86 34.15
C VAL A 30 13.57 -62.61 33.57
N GLU A 31 14.79 -62.73 33.03
CA GLU A 31 15.54 -61.63 32.42
C GLU A 31 14.88 -61.11 31.13
N ILE A 32 14.33 -62.01 30.29
CA ILE A 32 13.59 -61.63 29.08
C ILE A 32 12.28 -60.92 29.45
N LEU A 33 11.59 -61.42 30.48
CA LEU A 33 10.34 -60.81 30.94
C LEU A 33 10.56 -59.39 31.50
N GLU A 34 11.64 -59.20 32.26
CA GLU A 34 12.04 -57.87 32.75
C GLU A 34 12.38 -56.93 31.59
N ALA A 35 13.06 -57.42 30.54
CA ALA A 35 13.34 -56.62 29.35
C ALA A 35 12.05 -56.13 28.65
N PHE A 36 11.00 -56.97 28.57
CA PHE A 36 9.70 -56.55 28.03
C PHE A 36 9.05 -55.46 28.88
N ILE A 37 9.15 -55.54 30.21
CA ILE A 37 8.63 -54.49 31.11
C ILE A 37 9.35 -53.16 30.86
N VAL A 38 10.68 -53.18 30.77
CA VAL A 38 11.49 -51.98 30.47
C VAL A 38 11.11 -51.37 29.12
N VAL A 39 10.91 -52.21 28.09
CA VAL A 39 10.46 -51.74 26.78
C VAL A 39 9.06 -51.12 26.87
N ASN A 40 8.15 -51.73 27.63
CA ASN A 40 6.81 -51.19 27.82
C ASN A 40 6.82 -49.83 28.53
N GLU A 41 7.56 -49.67 29.62
CA GLU A 41 7.73 -48.39 30.33
C GLU A 41 8.30 -47.31 29.38
N GLY A 42 9.24 -47.69 28.51
CA GLY A 42 9.75 -46.83 27.43
C GLY A 42 8.69 -46.45 26.40
N MET A 43 7.80 -47.37 26.02
CA MET A 43 6.67 -47.10 25.11
C MET A 43 5.62 -46.19 25.75
N GLU A 44 5.31 -46.37 27.04
CA GLU A 44 4.41 -45.48 27.77
C GLU A 44 4.96 -44.05 27.84
N THR A 45 6.26 -43.90 28.16
CA THR A 45 6.96 -42.62 28.12
C THR A 45 6.92 -42.00 26.71
N THR A 46 7.08 -42.82 25.67
CA THR A 46 7.00 -42.38 24.26
C THR A 46 5.59 -41.89 23.92
N ASN A 47 4.55 -42.61 24.36
CA ASN A 47 3.16 -42.23 24.19
C ASN A 47 2.83 -40.89 24.85
N GLU A 48 3.30 -40.67 26.08
CA GLU A 48 3.14 -39.38 26.75
C GLU A 48 3.84 -38.24 26.00
N ASN A 49 5.07 -38.48 25.54
CA ASN A 49 5.83 -37.47 24.79
C ASN A 49 5.16 -37.14 23.44
N LEU A 50 4.65 -38.14 22.72
CA LEU A 50 3.89 -37.95 21.49
C LEU A 50 2.58 -37.21 21.77
N ASN A 51 1.86 -37.54 22.85
CA ASN A 51 0.67 -36.80 23.25
C ASN A 51 0.99 -35.32 23.49
N ARG A 52 2.07 -35.00 24.22
CA ARG A 52 2.51 -33.60 24.42
C ARG A 52 2.84 -32.91 23.09
N LYS A 53 3.48 -33.61 22.14
CA LYS A 53 3.79 -33.07 20.80
C LYS A 53 2.52 -32.78 19.99
N VAL A 54 1.56 -33.71 19.99
CA VAL A 54 0.26 -33.55 19.33
C VAL A 54 -0.49 -32.36 19.93
N THR A 55 -0.64 -32.29 21.25
CA THR A 55 -1.26 -31.14 21.93
C THR A 55 -0.54 -29.83 21.59
N GLY A 56 0.80 -29.82 21.58
CA GLY A 56 1.58 -28.66 21.19
C GLY A 56 1.35 -28.23 19.73
N ALA A 57 1.16 -29.19 18.80
CA ALA A 57 0.82 -28.90 17.41
C ALA A 57 -0.59 -28.28 17.29
N TYR A 58 -1.58 -28.81 18.02
CA TYR A 58 -2.91 -28.21 18.08
C TYR A 58 -2.90 -26.78 18.62
N ASN A 59 -2.14 -26.53 19.70
CA ASN A 59 -2.02 -25.18 20.26
C ASN A 59 -1.47 -24.18 19.22
N LYS A 60 -0.48 -24.59 18.40
CA LYS A 60 0.01 -23.75 17.28
C LYS A 60 -1.07 -23.52 16.23
N PHE A 61 -1.86 -24.54 15.93
CA PHE A 61 -2.98 -24.45 15.00
C PHE A 61 -4.05 -23.46 15.49
N GLU A 62 -4.40 -23.50 16.78
CA GLU A 62 -5.37 -22.58 17.40
C GLU A 62 -4.87 -21.14 17.44
N GLN A 63 -3.58 -20.93 17.69
CA GLN A 63 -2.94 -19.62 17.59
C GLN A 63 -3.07 -19.06 16.17
N GLN A 64 -2.77 -19.88 15.14
CA GLN A 64 -2.93 -19.46 13.74
C GLN A 64 -4.38 -19.22 13.36
N TYR A 65 -5.31 -20.04 13.85
CA TYR A 65 -6.74 -19.84 13.65
C TYR A 65 -7.22 -18.51 14.23
N SER A 66 -6.69 -18.11 15.39
CA SER A 66 -6.98 -16.80 16.00
C SER A 66 -6.47 -15.62 15.16
N LEU A 67 -5.34 -15.80 14.46
CA LEU A 67 -4.75 -14.77 13.60
C LEU A 67 -5.45 -14.66 12.24
N ASN A 68 -5.80 -15.80 11.62
CA ASN A 68 -6.44 -15.81 10.30
C ASN A 68 -7.55 -16.89 10.21
N PRO A 69 -8.74 -16.63 10.79
CA PRO A 69 -9.81 -17.61 10.86
C PRO A 69 -10.27 -18.10 9.48
N LYS A 70 -10.34 -17.20 8.49
CA LYS A 70 -10.86 -17.53 7.14
C LYS A 70 -9.97 -18.53 6.42
N LYS A 71 -8.65 -18.35 6.49
CA LYS A 71 -7.67 -19.21 5.82
C LYS A 71 -7.50 -20.55 6.55
N VAL A 72 -7.49 -20.51 7.88
CA VAL A 72 -7.13 -21.67 8.71
C VAL A 72 -8.33 -22.59 9.00
N ALA A 73 -9.57 -22.07 8.95
CA ALA A 73 -10.80 -22.84 9.17
C ALA A 73 -10.89 -24.20 8.45
N PRO A 74 -10.70 -24.29 7.11
CA PRO A 74 -10.85 -25.56 6.41
C PRO A 74 -9.87 -26.62 6.91
N PHE A 75 -8.61 -26.25 7.11
CA PHE A 75 -7.58 -27.15 7.62
C PHE A 75 -7.80 -27.49 9.10
N PHE A 76 -8.32 -26.55 9.91
CA PHE A 76 -8.59 -26.80 11.33
C PHE A 76 -9.72 -27.80 11.55
N VAL A 77 -10.77 -27.73 10.72
CA VAL A 77 -11.86 -28.71 10.74
C VAL A 77 -11.35 -30.11 10.42
N GLN A 78 -10.47 -30.23 9.42
CA GLN A 78 -9.82 -31.50 9.08
C GLN A 78 -8.91 -32.00 10.21
N ALA A 79 -8.10 -31.11 10.81
CA ALA A 79 -7.25 -31.43 11.95
C ALA A 79 -8.07 -31.92 13.17
N LYS A 80 -9.24 -31.32 13.46
CA LYS A 80 -10.15 -31.79 14.51
C LYS A 80 -10.78 -33.14 14.18
N ALA A 81 -11.12 -33.38 12.92
CA ALA A 81 -11.62 -34.68 12.48
C ALA A 81 -10.54 -35.77 12.65
N ALA A 82 -9.29 -35.49 12.28
CA ALA A 82 -8.15 -36.36 12.52
C ALA A 82 -7.92 -36.62 14.02
N HIS A 83 -8.07 -35.59 14.88
CA HIS A 83 -7.98 -35.75 16.34
C HIS A 83 -8.98 -36.77 16.85
N LYS A 84 -10.24 -36.60 16.44
CA LYS A 84 -11.35 -37.44 16.89
C LYS A 84 -11.12 -38.89 16.48
N LEU A 85 -10.72 -39.13 15.23
CA LEU A 85 -10.42 -40.49 14.74
C LEU A 85 -9.26 -41.13 15.53
N SER A 86 -8.24 -40.35 15.86
CA SER A 86 -7.07 -40.83 16.61
C SER A 86 -7.45 -41.16 18.06
N ASN A 87 -8.20 -40.29 18.73
CA ASN A 87 -8.71 -40.53 20.08
C ASN A 87 -9.66 -41.73 20.14
N ASP A 88 -10.55 -41.89 19.16
CA ASP A 88 -11.46 -43.04 19.08
C ASP A 88 -10.66 -44.36 18.94
N MET A 89 -9.60 -44.35 18.12
CA MET A 89 -8.72 -45.51 17.94
C MET A 89 -7.85 -45.79 19.17
N ILE A 90 -7.26 -44.77 19.80
CA ILE A 90 -6.48 -44.92 21.04
C ILE A 90 -7.36 -45.46 22.17
N SER A 91 -8.58 -44.93 22.32
CA SER A 91 -9.55 -45.42 23.32
C SER A 91 -9.89 -46.89 23.09
N TYR A 92 -10.02 -47.31 21.83
CA TYR A 92 -10.22 -48.71 21.48
C TYR A 92 -9.00 -49.58 21.84
N LEU A 93 -7.79 -49.14 21.51
CA LEU A 93 -6.54 -49.85 21.84
C LEU A 93 -6.34 -49.99 23.35
N GLU A 94 -6.57 -48.92 24.10
CA GLU A 94 -6.52 -48.95 25.57
C GLU A 94 -7.56 -49.89 26.16
N LYS A 95 -8.79 -49.86 25.64
CA LYS A 95 -9.84 -50.79 26.05
C LYS A 95 -9.42 -52.25 25.79
N THR A 96 -8.93 -52.56 24.58
CA THR A 96 -8.45 -53.90 24.23
C THR A 96 -7.29 -54.34 25.15
N LYS A 97 -6.37 -53.44 25.48
CA LYS A 97 -5.25 -53.69 26.41
C LYS A 97 -5.75 -54.12 27.78
N TYR A 98 -6.65 -53.33 28.38
CA TYR A 98 -7.16 -53.63 29.72
C TYR A 98 -8.07 -54.86 29.74
N GLU A 99 -8.82 -55.13 28.67
CA GLU A 99 -9.57 -56.38 28.53
C GLU A 99 -8.66 -57.61 28.43
N ALA A 100 -7.51 -57.51 27.74
CA ALA A 100 -6.53 -58.59 27.65
C ALA A 100 -5.91 -58.92 29.02
N ILE A 101 -5.57 -57.87 29.78
CA ILE A 101 -5.05 -57.98 31.15
C ILE A 101 -6.11 -58.60 32.07
N ALA A 102 -7.35 -58.09 32.03
CA ALA A 102 -8.45 -58.59 32.85
C ALA A 102 -8.73 -60.08 32.59
N TYR A 103 -8.78 -60.49 31.32
CA TYR A 103 -8.98 -61.88 30.93
C TYR A 103 -7.84 -62.80 31.40
N SER A 104 -6.59 -62.34 31.26
CA SER A 104 -5.42 -63.14 31.59
C SER A 104 -5.20 -63.29 33.10
N GLU A 105 -5.42 -62.24 33.89
CA GLU A 105 -5.29 -62.26 35.35
C GLU A 105 -6.54 -62.80 36.08
N GLY A 106 -7.71 -62.77 35.43
CA GLY A 106 -8.98 -63.07 36.09
C GLY A 106 -9.46 -61.98 37.05
N ILE A 107 -9.13 -60.72 36.75
CA ILE A 107 -9.50 -59.53 37.54
C ILE A 107 -10.56 -58.70 36.81
N THR A 108 -11.15 -57.72 37.48
CA THR A 108 -12.09 -56.80 36.83
C THR A 108 -11.37 -55.81 35.90
N TYR A 109 -12.09 -55.25 34.93
CA TYR A 109 -11.55 -54.23 34.02
C TYR A 109 -10.99 -53.01 34.77
N ASP A 110 -11.67 -52.55 35.82
CA ASP A 110 -11.21 -51.42 36.62
C ASP A 110 -9.93 -51.71 37.41
N GLN A 111 -9.76 -52.95 37.88
CA GLN A 111 -8.51 -53.40 38.49
C GLN A 111 -7.37 -53.48 37.47
N ALA A 112 -7.65 -53.95 36.25
CA ALA A 112 -6.66 -54.02 35.18
C ALA A 112 -6.11 -52.65 34.77
N ARG A 113 -6.89 -51.57 34.92
CA ARG A 113 -6.46 -50.20 34.57
C ARG A 113 -5.44 -49.60 35.53
N ILE A 114 -5.48 -50.00 36.80
CA ILE A 114 -4.64 -49.42 37.86
C ILE A 114 -3.46 -50.31 38.21
N THR A 115 -3.37 -51.51 37.63
CA THR A 115 -2.31 -52.47 37.93
C THR A 115 -1.18 -52.31 36.91
N PRO A 116 0.03 -51.91 37.33
CA PRO A 116 1.20 -51.84 36.44
C PRO A 116 1.56 -53.21 35.85
N LEU A 117 2.14 -53.22 34.64
CA LEU A 117 2.54 -54.46 33.96
C LEU A 117 3.49 -55.32 34.82
N ARG A 118 4.37 -54.69 35.59
CA ARG A 118 5.32 -55.33 36.50
C ARG A 118 4.65 -56.19 37.58
N ASP A 119 3.48 -55.75 38.04
CA ASP A 119 2.75 -56.35 39.17
C ASP A 119 1.78 -57.47 38.75
N LEU A 120 1.62 -57.67 37.43
CA LEU A 120 0.82 -58.76 36.88
C LEU A 120 1.45 -60.13 37.16
N LYS A 121 0.63 -61.11 37.56
CA LYS A 121 1.10 -62.47 37.90
C LYS A 121 1.21 -63.36 36.66
N SER A 122 0.35 -63.17 35.68
CA SER A 122 0.22 -63.94 34.43
C SER A 122 0.93 -63.25 33.26
N LYS A 123 1.90 -62.37 33.51
CA LYS A 123 2.62 -61.58 32.49
C LYS A 123 3.45 -62.41 31.50
N ASP A 124 3.87 -63.61 31.90
CA ASP A 124 4.58 -64.60 31.10
C ASP A 124 3.64 -65.64 30.46
N ASN A 125 2.32 -65.53 30.68
CA ASN A 125 1.36 -66.49 30.16
C ASN A 125 1.10 -66.25 28.67
N TYR A 126 1.38 -67.26 27.85
CA TYR A 126 1.11 -67.24 26.40
C TYR A 126 -0.25 -67.85 26.02
N ASP A 127 -0.75 -68.83 26.78
CA ASP A 127 -1.99 -69.55 26.47
C ASP A 127 -3.22 -68.65 26.57
N LYS A 128 -3.38 -67.95 27.70
CA LYS A 128 -4.52 -67.05 27.94
C LYS A 128 -4.50 -65.87 26.97
N SER A 129 -3.31 -65.36 26.67
CA SER A 129 -3.15 -64.24 25.76
C SER A 129 -3.51 -64.63 24.32
N THR A 130 -2.99 -65.78 23.86
CA THR A 130 -3.34 -66.35 22.55
C THR A 130 -4.85 -66.61 22.46
N ASN A 131 -5.46 -67.21 23.49
CA ASN A 131 -6.91 -67.47 23.52
C ASN A 131 -7.74 -66.18 23.47
N PHE A 132 -7.26 -65.08 24.05
CA PHE A 132 -7.96 -63.80 23.99
C PHE A 132 -7.94 -63.17 22.59
N PHE A 133 -6.78 -63.15 21.93
CA PHE A 133 -6.60 -62.46 20.65
C PHE A 133 -6.96 -63.32 19.44
N ILE A 134 -6.63 -64.61 19.47
CA ILE A 134 -6.85 -65.57 18.37
C ILE A 134 -8.14 -66.36 18.59
N GLY A 135 -8.46 -66.70 19.84
CA GLY A 135 -9.62 -67.53 20.18
C GLY A 135 -9.52 -68.93 19.57
N ASN A 136 -10.64 -69.47 19.11
CA ASN A 136 -10.71 -70.79 18.47
C ASN A 136 -10.30 -70.77 16.98
N SER A 137 -9.75 -69.66 16.49
CA SER A 137 -9.37 -69.51 15.09
C SER A 137 -8.00 -70.14 14.82
N GLN A 138 -7.85 -70.88 13.72
CA GLN A 138 -6.55 -71.47 13.33
C GLN A 138 -5.59 -70.44 12.72
N ASP A 139 -6.11 -69.34 12.17
CA ASP A 139 -5.35 -68.30 11.46
C ASP A 139 -5.60 -66.90 12.03
N GLY A 140 -6.30 -66.78 13.17
CA GLY A 140 -6.68 -65.50 13.77
C GLY A 140 -7.81 -64.75 13.05
N SER A 141 -8.39 -65.29 11.97
CA SER A 141 -9.41 -64.62 11.15
C SER A 141 -10.76 -64.37 11.84
N ALA A 142 -11.03 -65.04 12.96
CA ALA A 142 -12.26 -64.88 13.75
C ALA A 142 -12.02 -64.36 15.18
N GLY A 143 -10.77 -64.00 15.51
CA GLY A 143 -10.39 -63.52 16.84
C GLY A 143 -10.48 -62.00 16.98
N ARG A 144 -10.24 -61.50 18.20
CA ARG A 144 -10.14 -60.05 18.48
C ARG A 144 -9.01 -59.37 17.70
N SER A 145 -7.94 -60.11 17.39
CA SER A 145 -6.83 -59.64 16.54
C SER A 145 -7.31 -59.22 15.14
N LYS A 146 -8.30 -59.92 14.56
CA LYS A 146 -8.88 -59.53 13.28
C LYS A 146 -9.72 -58.25 13.38
N GLU A 147 -10.54 -58.13 14.41
CA GLU A 147 -11.32 -56.91 14.66
C GLU A 147 -10.41 -55.68 14.82
N LEU A 148 -9.33 -55.85 15.59
CA LEU A 148 -8.30 -54.84 15.78
C LEU A 148 -7.70 -54.42 14.44
N LYS A 149 -7.28 -55.38 13.61
CA LYS A 149 -6.72 -55.10 12.29
C LYS A 149 -7.68 -54.34 11.39
N VAL A 150 -8.95 -54.75 11.32
CA VAL A 150 -9.96 -54.08 10.50
C VAL A 150 -10.15 -52.63 10.95
N LYS A 151 -10.19 -52.37 12.26
CA LYS A 151 -10.29 -50.99 12.78
C LYS A 151 -9.06 -50.15 12.46
N ILE A 152 -7.85 -50.73 12.49
CA ILE A 152 -6.63 -50.04 12.06
C ILE A 152 -6.67 -49.75 10.56
N GLU A 153 -7.15 -50.68 9.72
CA GLU A 153 -7.33 -50.45 8.28
C GLU A 153 -8.33 -49.32 8.01
N GLU A 154 -9.46 -49.30 8.71
CA GLU A 154 -10.44 -48.21 8.64
C GLU A 154 -9.85 -46.87 9.08
N PHE A 155 -9.08 -46.86 10.18
CA PHE A 155 -8.39 -45.68 10.67
C PHE A 155 -7.39 -45.15 9.62
N ASN A 156 -6.53 -46.02 9.07
CA ASN A 156 -5.59 -45.67 8.01
C ASN A 156 -6.32 -45.08 6.80
N ASN A 157 -7.42 -45.71 6.35
CA ASN A 157 -8.19 -45.25 5.20
C ASN A 157 -8.81 -43.88 5.44
N LYS A 158 -9.45 -43.66 6.60
CA LYS A 158 -10.05 -42.36 6.96
C LYS A 158 -8.99 -41.27 7.11
N MET A 159 -7.85 -41.58 7.75
CA MET A 159 -6.78 -40.62 7.97
C MET A 159 -6.09 -40.20 6.65
N SER A 160 -5.97 -41.12 5.68
CA SER A 160 -5.41 -40.84 4.36
C SER A 160 -6.20 -39.81 3.53
N GLN A 161 -7.47 -39.56 3.89
CA GLN A 161 -8.32 -38.57 3.22
C GLN A 161 -7.91 -37.13 3.56
N PHE A 162 -7.23 -36.91 4.68
CA PHE A 162 -6.71 -35.59 5.08
C PHE A 162 -5.31 -35.30 4.53
N VAL A 163 -4.75 -36.22 3.76
CA VAL A 163 -3.42 -36.09 3.16
C VAL A 163 -3.56 -35.97 1.66
N ASP A 164 -2.93 -34.94 1.09
CA ASP A 164 -2.90 -34.73 -0.34
C ASP A 164 -2.32 -35.96 -1.07
N PRO A 165 -2.91 -36.38 -2.21
CA PRO A 165 -2.44 -37.56 -2.94
C PRO A 165 -0.95 -37.53 -3.28
N LYS A 166 -0.37 -36.34 -3.49
CA LYS A 166 1.06 -36.12 -3.75
C LYS A 166 1.94 -36.34 -2.51
N ALA A 167 1.41 -36.12 -1.31
CA ALA A 167 2.13 -36.25 -0.04
C ALA A 167 1.99 -37.64 0.60
N ARG A 168 1.08 -38.50 0.10
CA ARG A 168 0.82 -39.85 0.63
C ARG A 168 2.02 -40.80 0.63
N GLY A 169 3.04 -40.56 -0.20
CA GLY A 169 4.29 -41.33 -0.21
C GLY A 169 5.37 -40.81 0.75
N THR A 170 5.21 -39.58 1.25
CA THR A 170 6.20 -38.89 2.09
C THR A 170 5.84 -39.00 3.57
N ILE A 171 4.54 -39.06 3.89
CA ILE A 171 4.05 -39.30 5.24
C ILE A 171 4.24 -40.78 5.58
N LYS A 172 5.23 -41.10 6.41
CA LYS A 172 5.55 -42.46 6.88
C LYS A 172 4.42 -43.12 7.69
N GLY A 173 3.33 -42.41 7.98
CA GLY A 173 2.36 -42.71 9.03
C GLY A 173 1.33 -43.81 8.75
N THR A 174 1.39 -44.57 7.64
CA THR A 174 0.46 -45.72 7.53
C THR A 174 0.91 -46.80 8.50
N ILE A 175 0.05 -47.18 9.47
CA ILE A 175 0.33 -48.29 10.37
C ILE A 175 0.50 -49.54 9.51
N ASN A 176 1.71 -50.10 9.47
CA ASN A 176 2.02 -51.16 8.53
C ASN A 176 1.41 -52.48 8.98
N LEU A 177 0.32 -52.87 8.30
CA LEU A 177 -0.36 -54.15 8.49
C LEU A 177 0.00 -55.17 7.39
N LYS A 178 0.84 -54.78 6.42
CA LYS A 178 1.20 -55.59 5.27
C LYS A 178 2.64 -56.08 5.43
N GLY A 179 2.78 -57.40 5.36
CA GLY A 179 4.05 -58.08 5.56
C GLY A 179 5.09 -57.84 4.46
N PRO A 180 6.15 -58.66 4.42
CA PRO A 180 6.11 -60.03 4.92
C PRO A 180 6.39 -60.16 6.43
N PHE A 181 5.55 -60.94 7.12
CA PHE A 181 5.75 -61.36 8.50
C PHE A 181 6.17 -62.84 8.50
N HIS A 182 7.09 -63.22 9.36
CA HIS A 182 7.58 -64.59 9.49
C HIS A 182 7.71 -64.97 10.96
N ASP A 183 7.52 -66.25 11.26
CA ASP A 183 7.81 -66.78 12.59
C ASP A 183 9.31 -67.05 12.80
N ALA A 184 9.66 -67.53 14.00
CA ALA A 184 11.03 -67.89 14.37
C ALA A 184 11.66 -68.97 13.47
N SER A 185 10.85 -69.76 12.76
CA SER A 185 11.30 -70.79 11.81
C SER A 185 11.40 -70.29 10.36
N GLY A 186 11.01 -69.03 10.11
CA GLY A 186 11.01 -68.41 8.79
C GLY A 186 9.75 -68.70 7.97
N VAL A 187 8.71 -69.31 8.55
CA VAL A 187 7.44 -69.55 7.86
C VAL A 187 6.63 -68.26 7.82
N ARG A 188 6.06 -67.96 6.64
CA ARG A 188 5.25 -66.77 6.44
C ARG A 188 3.97 -66.82 7.27
N GLN A 189 3.71 -65.76 8.02
CA GLN A 189 2.51 -65.58 8.83
C GLN A 189 1.70 -64.35 8.38
N ASN A 190 0.41 -64.34 8.74
CA ASN A 190 -0.40 -63.13 8.65
C ASN A 190 -0.11 -62.20 9.85
N TRP A 191 -0.66 -60.98 9.83
CA TRP A 191 -0.39 -59.98 10.86
C TRP A 191 -0.90 -60.43 12.23
N GLU A 192 -2.09 -61.04 12.24
CA GLU A 192 -2.80 -61.52 13.42
C GLU A 192 -1.95 -62.57 14.18
N MET A 193 -1.47 -63.59 13.48
CA MET A 193 -0.64 -64.65 14.07
C MET A 193 0.74 -64.12 14.49
N HIS A 194 1.39 -63.31 13.65
CA HIS A 194 2.72 -62.78 13.97
C HIS A 194 2.76 -61.93 15.25
N HIS A 195 1.69 -61.19 15.54
CA HIS A 195 1.67 -60.27 16.68
C HIS A 195 1.02 -60.87 17.94
N PHE A 196 0.14 -61.87 17.82
CA PHE A 196 -0.67 -62.33 18.95
C PHE A 196 -0.78 -63.86 19.11
N TYR A 197 -0.09 -64.65 18.27
CA TYR A 197 -0.06 -66.10 18.42
C TYR A 197 1.17 -66.54 19.19
N TYR A 198 0.95 -67.29 20.29
CA TYR A 198 2.00 -67.80 21.16
C TYR A 198 2.90 -66.68 21.74
N THR A 199 2.32 -65.49 21.93
CA THR A 199 2.93 -64.34 22.57
C THR A 199 2.51 -64.26 24.04
N ILE A 200 3.44 -63.80 24.89
CA ILE A 200 3.14 -63.58 26.31
C ILE A 200 2.37 -62.29 26.52
N LEU A 201 1.56 -62.22 27.58
CA LEU A 201 0.78 -61.04 27.93
C LEU A 201 1.62 -59.74 27.97
N ALA A 202 2.84 -59.79 28.51
CA ALA A 202 3.74 -58.63 28.53
C ALA A 202 4.09 -58.11 27.12
N ALA A 203 4.27 -59.01 26.15
CA ALA A 203 4.55 -58.65 24.77
C ALA A 203 3.31 -58.04 24.11
N ASP A 204 2.12 -58.61 24.32
CA ASP A 204 0.88 -58.10 23.73
C ASP A 204 0.53 -56.71 24.24
N VAL A 205 0.70 -56.45 25.54
CA VAL A 205 0.56 -55.11 26.14
C VAL A 205 1.53 -54.13 25.49
N THR A 206 2.78 -54.55 25.29
CA THR A 206 3.82 -53.73 24.63
C THR A 206 3.45 -53.42 23.17
N ILE A 207 2.96 -54.41 22.42
CA ILE A 207 2.50 -54.25 21.03
C ILE A 207 1.34 -53.25 20.95
N LEU A 208 0.36 -53.35 21.85
CA LEU A 208 -0.76 -52.41 21.91
C LEU A 208 -0.28 -50.99 22.25
N ASN A 209 0.64 -50.84 23.19
CA ASN A 209 1.24 -49.53 23.50
C ASN A 209 2.05 -48.97 22.32
N LYS A 210 2.73 -49.81 21.54
CA LYS A 210 3.39 -49.41 20.28
C LYS A 210 2.37 -48.98 19.22
N LEU A 211 1.24 -49.66 19.09
CA LEU A 211 0.16 -49.25 18.18
C LEU A 211 -0.44 -47.90 18.59
N ILE A 212 -0.57 -47.62 19.89
CA ILE A 212 -0.95 -46.27 20.38
C ILE A 212 0.09 -45.23 19.94
N SER A 213 1.38 -45.55 20.03
CA SER A 213 2.45 -44.66 19.54
C SER A 213 2.33 -44.40 18.04
N ASP A 214 2.07 -45.44 17.25
CA ASP A 214 1.89 -45.30 15.80
C ASP A 214 0.68 -44.42 15.45
N VAL A 215 -0.46 -44.58 16.15
CA VAL A 215 -1.65 -43.75 15.96
C VAL A 215 -1.34 -42.28 16.25
N ARG A 216 -0.69 -41.99 17.39
CA ARG A 216 -0.30 -40.62 17.77
C ARG A 216 0.75 -40.03 16.81
N GLY A 217 1.66 -40.87 16.33
CA GLY A 217 2.66 -40.48 15.32
C GLY A 217 2.01 -40.10 14.00
N TYR A 218 1.06 -40.90 13.52
CA TYR A 218 0.35 -40.61 12.28
C TYR A 218 -0.50 -39.34 12.40
N GLU A 219 -1.21 -39.16 13.51
CA GLU A 219 -1.93 -37.92 13.82
C GLU A 219 -1.01 -36.70 13.76
N PHE A 220 0.16 -36.78 14.40
CA PHE A 220 1.15 -35.70 14.41
C PHE A 220 1.65 -35.35 13.00
N ASP A 221 1.92 -36.35 12.17
CA ASP A 221 2.39 -36.12 10.80
C ASP A 221 1.30 -35.50 9.92
N VAL A 222 0.04 -35.95 10.04
CA VAL A 222 -1.11 -35.36 9.36
C VAL A 222 -1.31 -33.91 9.80
N LEU A 223 -1.19 -33.63 11.10
CA LEU A 223 -1.27 -32.27 11.62
C LEU A 223 -0.19 -31.35 11.06
N ASN A 224 1.05 -31.81 11.00
CA ASN A 224 2.15 -31.03 10.41
C ASN A 224 1.93 -30.77 8.92
N HIS A 225 1.42 -31.76 8.18
CA HIS A 225 1.06 -31.58 6.77
C HIS A 225 -0.01 -30.52 6.61
N LEU A 226 -1.15 -30.66 7.31
CA LEU A 226 -2.24 -29.68 7.27
C LEU A 226 -1.77 -28.28 7.68
N TYR A 227 -0.90 -28.19 8.69
CA TYR A 227 -0.33 -26.91 9.13
C TYR A 227 0.59 -26.30 8.07
N SER A 228 1.42 -27.11 7.40
CA SER A 228 2.31 -26.64 6.33
C SER A 228 1.55 -26.16 5.10
N SER A 229 0.41 -26.79 4.79
CA SER A 229 -0.45 -26.41 3.68
C SER A 229 -1.13 -25.05 3.88
N ILE A 230 -1.23 -24.56 5.13
CA ILE A 230 -1.75 -23.20 5.39
C ILE A 230 -0.83 -22.15 4.77
N SER A 231 0.49 -22.32 4.84
CA SER A 231 1.45 -21.30 4.39
C SER A 231 2.06 -21.55 3.01
N GLU A 232 1.83 -22.73 2.41
CA GLU A 232 2.29 -23.04 1.05
C GLU A 232 1.74 -22.08 -0.01
N GLU A 233 0.53 -21.54 0.20
CA GLU A 233 -0.10 -20.59 -0.74
C GLU A 233 0.29 -19.13 -0.49
N ASP A 234 1.06 -18.82 0.57
CA ASP A 234 1.44 -17.45 0.86
C ASP A 234 2.55 -16.94 -0.06
N PHE A 235 2.40 -15.69 -0.52
CA PHE A 235 3.49 -14.97 -1.14
C PHE A 235 4.64 -14.82 -0.14
N LYS A 236 5.83 -15.25 -0.55
CA LYS A 236 7.04 -15.06 0.24
C LYS A 236 7.57 -13.66 -0.02
N PHE A 237 7.58 -12.83 1.02
CA PHE A 237 8.18 -11.49 0.97
C PHE A 237 9.43 -11.47 1.83
N ASN A 238 10.51 -10.89 1.32
CA ASN A 238 11.78 -10.76 2.05
C ASN A 238 12.11 -9.31 2.40
N ARG A 239 11.39 -8.35 1.83
CA ARG A 239 11.60 -6.92 2.05
C ARG A 239 10.29 -6.26 2.48
N ILE A 240 10.32 -5.60 3.63
CA ILE A 240 9.18 -4.92 4.23
C ILE A 240 9.57 -3.45 4.44
N GLU A 241 8.84 -2.53 3.81
CA GLU A 241 9.10 -1.09 3.89
C GLU A 241 7.81 -0.31 4.08
N ALA A 242 7.89 0.81 4.80
CA ALA A 242 6.80 1.79 4.79
C ALA A 242 6.78 2.54 3.45
N LYS A 243 5.59 2.68 2.85
CA LYS A 243 5.36 3.54 1.69
C LYS A 243 4.29 4.56 2.04
N VAL A 244 4.44 5.75 1.47
CA VAL A 244 3.52 6.87 1.63
C VAL A 244 2.96 7.21 0.26
N ILE A 245 1.63 7.19 0.13
CA ILE A 245 0.91 7.62 -1.07
C ILE A 245 0.18 8.93 -0.73
N PRO A 246 0.73 10.09 -1.09
CA PRO A 246 0.05 11.37 -0.93
C PRO A 246 -1.09 11.52 -1.93
N LYS A 247 -2.20 12.15 -1.52
CA LYS A 247 -3.27 12.54 -2.45
C LYS A 247 -2.81 13.65 -3.41
N SER A 248 -1.99 14.58 -2.90
CA SER A 248 -1.32 15.61 -3.70
C SER A 248 0.05 15.91 -3.11
N ASN A 249 1.06 16.03 -3.97
CA ASN A 249 2.40 16.48 -3.61
C ASN A 249 2.53 18.02 -3.54
N TYR A 250 1.44 18.75 -3.82
CA TYR A 250 1.40 20.21 -3.80
C TYR A 250 0.16 20.69 -3.03
N VAL A 251 0.40 21.51 -2.01
CA VAL A 251 -0.64 22.11 -1.16
C VAL A 251 -0.30 23.59 -0.93
N PHE A 252 -1.31 24.46 -0.85
CA PHE A 252 -1.07 25.85 -0.51
C PHE A 252 -0.95 26.01 1.02
N LEU A 253 -0.33 27.10 1.47
CA LEU A 253 -0.27 27.44 2.88
C LEU A 253 -1.70 27.50 3.48
N GLY A 254 -1.93 26.75 4.55
CA GLY A 254 -3.25 26.62 5.20
C GLY A 254 -4.12 25.47 4.67
N ASP A 255 -3.69 24.73 3.65
CA ASP A 255 -4.34 23.47 3.26
C ASP A 255 -3.93 22.30 4.16
N THR A 256 -4.80 21.30 4.23
CA THR A 256 -4.50 20.01 4.86
C THR A 256 -3.73 19.12 3.88
N TYR A 257 -2.56 18.65 4.29
CA TYR A 257 -1.84 17.60 3.57
C TYR A 257 -2.38 16.22 3.98
N GLU A 258 -2.85 15.44 3.01
CA GLU A 258 -3.40 14.08 3.22
C GLU A 258 -2.54 13.03 2.50
N ALA A 259 -2.15 11.98 3.21
CA ALA A 259 -1.40 10.86 2.66
C ALA A 259 -1.76 9.54 3.36
N ASP A 260 -1.86 8.47 2.58
CA ASP A 260 -2.04 7.12 3.07
C ASP A 260 -0.67 6.48 3.34
N ILE A 261 -0.46 5.99 4.56
CA ILE A 261 0.79 5.35 4.99
C ILE A 261 0.49 3.88 5.23
N PHE A 262 1.22 3.00 4.54
CA PHE A 262 1.05 1.56 4.68
C PHE A 262 2.38 0.82 4.58
N VAL A 263 2.37 -0.43 5.03
CA VAL A 263 3.51 -1.33 4.92
C VAL A 263 3.41 -2.06 3.57
N ALA A 264 4.41 -1.85 2.73
CA ALA A 264 4.58 -2.57 1.48
C ALA A 264 5.56 -3.74 1.70
N ALA A 265 5.09 -4.95 1.41
CA ALA A 265 5.92 -6.14 1.37
C ALA A 265 6.26 -6.47 -0.10
N SER A 266 7.52 -6.79 -0.38
CA SER A 266 8.04 -7.11 -1.71
C SER A 266 9.06 -8.25 -1.62
N ASP A 267 9.32 -8.90 -2.75
CA ASP A 267 10.36 -9.92 -2.91
C ASP A 267 11.42 -9.38 -3.87
N ASP A 268 12.64 -9.17 -3.39
CA ASP A 268 13.76 -8.70 -4.22
C ASP A 268 14.33 -9.79 -5.15
N SER A 269 14.00 -11.05 -4.89
CA SER A 269 14.46 -12.20 -5.68
C SER A 269 13.63 -12.41 -6.95
N GLN A 270 12.42 -11.82 -6.99
CA GLN A 270 11.54 -11.88 -8.15
C GLN A 270 11.36 -10.50 -8.79
N ASN A 271 11.49 -10.44 -10.10
CA ASN A 271 11.18 -9.25 -10.88
C ASN A 271 9.83 -9.44 -11.58
N PRO A 272 8.74 -8.87 -11.04
CA PRO A 272 7.43 -9.00 -11.68
C PRO A 272 7.40 -8.30 -13.04
N GLU A 273 6.57 -8.81 -13.95
CA GLU A 273 6.28 -8.13 -15.22
C GLU A 273 5.35 -6.95 -14.91
N VAL A 274 5.80 -5.73 -15.21
CA VAL A 274 5.01 -4.51 -15.01
C VAL A 274 4.73 -3.88 -16.36
N ILE A 275 3.45 -3.71 -16.69
CA ILE A 275 3.00 -3.10 -17.94
C ILE A 275 2.25 -1.82 -17.62
N VAL A 276 2.69 -0.71 -18.23
CA VAL A 276 2.08 0.62 -18.10
C VAL A 276 1.68 1.12 -19.48
N ASN A 277 0.41 1.50 -19.66
CA ASN A 277 -0.15 1.97 -20.93
C ASN A 277 0.19 1.05 -22.12
N GLY A 278 0.19 -0.27 -21.88
CA GLY A 278 0.48 -1.29 -22.89
C GLY A 278 1.97 -1.58 -23.14
N SER A 279 2.90 -0.87 -22.49
CA SER A 279 4.35 -1.10 -22.62
C SER A 279 4.93 -1.71 -21.35
N ALA A 280 5.78 -2.73 -21.49
CA ALA A 280 6.51 -3.32 -20.37
C ALA A 280 7.60 -2.34 -19.89
N ILE A 281 7.71 -2.16 -18.57
CA ILE A 281 8.74 -1.34 -17.93
C ILE A 281 9.73 -2.21 -17.17
N LYS A 282 10.94 -1.66 -16.94
CA LYS A 282 11.96 -2.35 -16.16
C LYS A 282 11.49 -2.49 -14.70
N SER A 283 11.54 -3.71 -14.21
CA SER A 283 11.36 -4.04 -12.79
C SER A 283 12.72 -4.34 -12.17
N THR A 284 12.94 -3.88 -10.94
CA THR A 284 14.19 -4.11 -10.19
C THR A 284 13.85 -4.25 -8.71
N ALA A 285 14.34 -5.32 -8.08
CA ALA A 285 14.11 -5.62 -6.67
C ALA A 285 12.62 -5.60 -6.29
N GLY A 286 11.79 -6.29 -7.09
CA GLY A 286 10.34 -6.37 -6.86
C GLY A 286 9.53 -5.13 -7.22
N MET A 287 10.15 -4.07 -7.77
CA MET A 287 9.48 -2.79 -8.07
C MET A 287 9.63 -2.36 -9.53
N GLY A 288 8.53 -2.00 -10.18
CA GLY A 288 8.54 -1.35 -11.50
C GLY A 288 8.91 0.13 -11.39
N HIS A 289 9.83 0.60 -12.24
CA HIS A 289 10.19 2.02 -12.31
C HIS A 289 9.56 2.69 -13.54
N TYR A 290 8.50 3.47 -13.33
CA TYR A 290 7.84 4.22 -14.39
C TYR A 290 8.39 5.65 -14.48
N MET A 291 8.81 6.05 -15.67
CA MET A 291 9.24 7.41 -15.99
C MET A 291 8.48 7.90 -17.22
N ALA A 292 7.96 9.12 -17.15
CA ALA A 292 7.28 9.76 -18.27
C ALA A 292 7.76 11.21 -18.42
N ASN A 293 8.02 11.61 -19.67
CA ASN A 293 8.34 13.00 -19.99
C ASN A 293 7.05 13.83 -20.04
N ALA A 294 6.99 14.90 -19.27
CA ALA A 294 5.88 15.83 -19.26
C ALA A 294 5.95 16.78 -20.47
N SER A 295 5.21 16.48 -21.54
CA SER A 295 5.24 17.21 -22.82
C SER A 295 4.10 18.23 -23.03
N SER A 296 3.04 18.15 -22.24
CA SER A 296 1.87 19.02 -22.34
C SER A 296 1.29 19.28 -20.96
N GLU A 297 0.72 20.47 -20.78
CA GLU A 297 0.06 20.86 -19.53
C GLU A 297 -1.18 20.01 -19.24
N GLY A 298 -1.64 20.08 -17.99
CA GLY A 298 -2.88 19.47 -17.51
C GLY A 298 -2.69 18.11 -16.84
N LEU A 299 -3.82 17.52 -16.43
CA LEU A 299 -3.87 16.22 -15.74
C LEU A 299 -3.50 15.09 -16.72
N LYS A 300 -2.51 14.29 -16.34
CA LYS A 300 -2.09 13.10 -17.08
C LYS A 300 -2.47 11.87 -16.30
N THR A 301 -3.11 10.91 -16.95
CA THR A 301 -3.48 9.64 -16.34
C THR A 301 -2.61 8.52 -16.92
N TYR A 302 -2.35 7.49 -16.12
CA TYR A 302 -1.72 6.27 -16.58
C TYR A 302 -2.35 5.07 -15.88
N SER A 303 -2.37 3.94 -16.56
CA SER A 303 -2.94 2.70 -16.03
C SER A 303 -2.16 1.50 -16.53
N GLY A 304 -2.28 0.40 -15.83
CA GLY A 304 -1.47 -0.77 -16.10
C GLY A 304 -1.81 -1.93 -15.20
N PHE A 305 -0.94 -2.93 -15.22
CA PHE A 305 -1.03 -4.07 -14.32
C PHE A 305 0.35 -4.60 -13.97
N ILE A 306 0.44 -5.18 -12.77
CA ILE A 306 1.60 -5.92 -12.29
C ILE A 306 1.23 -7.40 -12.32
N ARG A 307 2.06 -8.22 -12.97
CA ARG A 307 1.93 -9.69 -12.95
C ARG A 307 2.99 -10.27 -12.02
N ALA A 308 2.52 -10.92 -10.96
CA ALA A 308 3.35 -11.65 -10.01
C ALA A 308 3.00 -13.13 -10.04
N LYS A 309 3.99 -13.99 -9.82
CA LYS A 309 3.74 -15.43 -9.64
C LYS A 309 3.46 -15.69 -8.17
N ASP A 310 2.38 -16.40 -7.89
CA ASP A 310 2.11 -16.92 -6.54
C ASP A 310 3.03 -18.12 -6.22
N ALA A 311 2.91 -18.63 -5.00
CA ALA A 311 3.69 -19.78 -4.56
C ALA A 311 3.39 -21.08 -5.33
N THR A 312 2.26 -21.15 -6.03
CA THR A 312 1.89 -22.28 -6.91
C THR A 312 2.48 -22.15 -8.33
N GLY A 313 3.08 -21.00 -8.64
CA GLY A 313 3.60 -20.66 -9.96
C GLY A 313 2.54 -20.06 -10.90
N ALA A 314 1.30 -19.90 -10.44
CA ALA A 314 0.25 -19.23 -11.21
C ALA A 314 0.51 -17.73 -11.26
N THR A 315 0.26 -17.12 -12.42
CA THR A 315 0.47 -15.68 -12.61
C THR A 315 -0.81 -14.93 -12.24
N ILE A 316 -0.73 -14.09 -11.21
CA ILE A 316 -1.82 -13.21 -10.77
C ILE A 316 -1.56 -11.79 -11.27
N SER A 317 -2.60 -11.12 -11.75
CA SER A 317 -2.52 -9.77 -12.33
C SER A 317 -3.21 -8.75 -11.43
N TYR A 318 -2.50 -7.70 -11.06
CA TYR A 318 -2.97 -6.60 -10.21
C TYR A 318 -3.08 -5.32 -11.02
N PRO A 319 -4.29 -4.85 -11.38
CA PRO A 319 -4.46 -3.62 -12.13
C PRO A 319 -4.24 -2.38 -11.25
N PHE A 320 -3.72 -1.31 -11.84
CA PHE A 320 -3.61 -0.01 -11.19
C PHE A 320 -3.93 1.13 -12.16
N LYS A 321 -4.38 2.25 -11.60
CA LYS A 321 -4.63 3.50 -12.32
C LYS A 321 -4.24 4.65 -11.41
N ASN A 322 -3.53 5.63 -11.96
CA ASN A 322 -3.12 6.82 -11.22
C ASN A 322 -2.98 8.02 -12.16
N GLU A 323 -2.79 9.21 -11.58
CA GLU A 323 -2.71 10.47 -12.31
C GLU A 323 -1.65 11.41 -11.73
N TYR A 324 -1.14 12.31 -12.56
CA TYR A 324 -0.20 13.37 -12.17
C TYR A 324 -0.50 14.65 -12.95
N LEU A 325 -0.30 15.81 -12.31
CA LEU A 325 -0.54 17.12 -12.92
C LEU A 325 0.75 17.69 -13.50
N VAL A 326 0.70 18.15 -14.75
CA VAL A 326 1.78 18.92 -15.38
C VAL A 326 1.37 20.39 -15.43
N ALA A 327 2.13 21.25 -14.77
CA ALA A 327 1.94 22.69 -14.78
C ALA A 327 3.15 23.39 -15.44
N PRO A 328 2.94 24.50 -16.17
CA PRO A 328 4.05 25.27 -16.72
C PRO A 328 4.85 25.95 -15.59
N PRO A 329 6.18 26.11 -15.73
CA PRO A 329 6.96 26.91 -14.80
C PRO A 329 6.52 28.38 -14.90
N THR A 330 6.12 28.98 -13.78
CA THR A 330 5.74 30.40 -13.72
C THR A 330 6.85 31.22 -13.07
N LEU A 331 7.33 32.26 -13.75
CA LEU A 331 8.24 33.26 -13.19
C LEU A 331 7.53 34.63 -13.19
N THR A 332 7.35 35.23 -12.01
CA THR A 332 6.80 36.57 -11.87
C THR A 332 7.91 37.53 -11.46
N VAL A 333 8.34 38.40 -12.38
CA VAL A 333 9.26 39.51 -12.07
C VAL A 333 8.46 40.80 -12.16
N SER A 334 8.18 41.42 -11.01
CA SER A 334 7.44 42.68 -10.96
C SER A 334 8.28 43.80 -10.34
N PRO A 335 8.52 44.92 -11.05
CA PRO A 335 9.23 46.05 -10.49
C PRO A 335 8.41 46.72 -9.38
N THR A 336 8.93 46.73 -8.15
CA THR A 336 8.20 47.19 -6.95
C THR A 336 7.79 48.66 -6.99
N LYS A 337 8.55 49.52 -7.69
CA LYS A 337 8.21 50.94 -7.87
C LYS A 337 7.25 51.22 -9.02
N MET A 338 6.88 50.20 -9.81
CA MET A 338 5.98 50.33 -10.97
C MET A 338 4.56 49.85 -10.70
N ASN A 339 4.21 49.50 -9.45
CA ASN A 339 2.84 49.15 -9.05
C ASN A 339 1.91 50.39 -9.04
N VAL A 340 1.66 50.97 -10.22
CA VAL A 340 0.89 52.19 -10.41
C VAL A 340 -0.19 51.97 -11.45
N PHE A 341 -1.42 52.41 -11.16
CA PHE A 341 -2.48 52.59 -12.15
C PHE A 341 -2.70 54.06 -12.45
N TYR A 342 -2.85 54.38 -13.72
CA TYR A 342 -3.17 55.72 -14.19
C TYR A 342 -4.70 55.90 -14.33
N ILE A 343 -5.19 57.05 -13.88
CA ILE A 343 -6.61 57.42 -13.98
C ILE A 343 -6.96 57.71 -15.44
N GLY A 344 -8.13 57.24 -15.89
CA GLY A 344 -8.69 57.60 -17.19
C GLY A 344 -8.07 56.88 -18.40
N VAL A 345 -7.16 55.93 -18.18
CA VAL A 345 -6.60 55.05 -19.22
C VAL A 345 -6.80 53.58 -18.87
N ASP A 346 -6.72 52.72 -19.88
CA ASP A 346 -6.80 51.27 -19.71
C ASP A 346 -5.43 50.72 -19.29
N ASN A 347 -5.32 50.25 -18.04
CA ASN A 347 -4.06 49.74 -17.49
C ASN A 347 -3.97 48.22 -17.71
N PRO A 348 -3.11 47.70 -18.62
CA PRO A 348 -2.99 46.27 -18.83
C PRO A 348 -2.28 45.58 -17.66
N VAL A 349 -2.79 44.42 -17.25
CA VAL A 349 -2.26 43.60 -16.14
C VAL A 349 -2.23 42.14 -16.56
N SER A 350 -1.11 41.47 -16.30
CA SER A 350 -1.00 40.02 -16.37
C SER A 350 -1.16 39.43 -14.96
N ILE A 351 -2.04 38.43 -14.82
CA ILE A 351 -2.30 37.76 -13.55
C ILE A 351 -2.11 36.27 -13.78
N SER A 352 -1.16 35.68 -13.06
CA SER A 352 -0.88 34.24 -13.09
C SER A 352 -0.74 33.70 -11.67
N ALA A 353 -1.20 32.48 -11.43
CA ALA A 353 -0.94 31.76 -10.19
C ALA A 353 -0.38 30.37 -10.52
N GLY A 354 0.68 29.98 -9.82
CA GLY A 354 1.34 28.69 -10.05
C GLY A 354 0.37 27.51 -9.89
N GLY A 355 0.30 26.65 -10.90
CA GLY A 355 -0.55 25.45 -10.91
C GLY A 355 -2.02 25.68 -11.24
N LEU A 356 -2.43 26.90 -11.62
CA LEU A 356 -3.82 27.21 -11.99
C LEU A 356 -3.91 27.81 -13.39
N SER A 357 -4.96 27.43 -14.13
CA SER A 357 -5.25 28.01 -15.44
C SER A 357 -5.89 29.40 -15.33
N ASP A 358 -5.71 30.24 -16.36
CA ASP A 358 -6.33 31.57 -16.46
C ASP A 358 -7.85 31.57 -16.27
N ALA A 359 -8.52 30.47 -16.64
CA ALA A 359 -9.97 30.32 -16.52
C ALA A 359 -10.43 30.08 -15.07
N GLN A 360 -9.55 29.56 -14.22
CA GLN A 360 -9.86 29.31 -12.80
C GLN A 360 -9.66 30.55 -11.93
N LEU A 361 -8.97 31.57 -12.43
CA LEU A 361 -8.66 32.80 -11.71
C LEU A 361 -9.84 33.78 -11.75
N ILE A 362 -10.21 34.26 -10.56
CA ILE A 362 -11.29 35.22 -10.32
C ILE A 362 -10.65 36.45 -9.66
N PRO A 363 -10.13 37.40 -10.45
CA PRO A 363 -9.58 38.63 -9.90
C PRO A 363 -10.68 39.64 -9.61
N THR A 364 -10.50 40.36 -8.52
CA THR A 364 -11.38 41.44 -8.06
C THR A 364 -10.53 42.65 -7.69
N ILE A 365 -11.10 43.84 -7.76
CA ILE A 365 -10.40 45.07 -7.40
C ILE A 365 -11.32 45.96 -6.56
N THR A 366 -10.73 46.69 -5.61
CA THR A 366 -11.48 47.65 -4.78
C THR A 366 -11.97 48.84 -5.60
N ALA A 367 -13.18 49.33 -5.29
CA ALA A 367 -13.67 50.60 -5.82
C ALA A 367 -12.70 51.75 -5.49
N PRO A 368 -12.60 52.80 -6.33
CA PRO A 368 -13.39 53.11 -7.52
C PRO A 368 -12.81 52.53 -8.83
N ALA A 369 -12.01 51.47 -8.77
CA ALA A 369 -11.49 50.80 -9.96
C ALA A 369 -12.38 49.64 -10.41
N SER A 370 -12.28 49.27 -11.69
CA SER A 370 -12.87 48.05 -12.25
C SER A 370 -11.80 47.22 -12.97
N ILE A 371 -12.00 45.90 -12.98
CA ILE A 371 -11.13 44.95 -13.68
C ILE A 371 -11.98 44.11 -14.63
N SER A 372 -11.51 43.96 -15.87
CA SER A 372 -12.17 43.18 -16.90
C SER A 372 -11.14 42.45 -17.77
N ARG A 373 -11.59 41.50 -18.59
CA ARG A 373 -10.72 40.83 -19.57
C ARG A 373 -10.29 41.84 -20.64
N ALA A 374 -9.02 41.77 -21.02
CA ALA A 374 -8.49 42.59 -22.11
C ALA A 374 -9.18 42.25 -23.44
N ALA A 375 -9.28 43.23 -24.34
CA ALA A 375 -9.74 43.00 -25.70
C ALA A 375 -8.82 41.97 -26.40
N GLY A 376 -9.39 40.88 -26.90
CA GLY A 376 -8.63 39.75 -27.47
C GLY A 376 -8.30 38.61 -26.48
N GLY A 377 -8.80 38.67 -25.23
CA GLY A 377 -8.81 37.54 -24.29
C GLY A 377 -7.50 37.23 -23.57
N LYS A 378 -6.40 37.91 -23.91
CA LYS A 378 -5.09 37.73 -23.25
C LYS A 378 -4.88 38.79 -22.17
N GLY A 379 -4.93 38.36 -20.91
CA GLY A 379 -4.71 39.23 -19.74
C GLY A 379 -5.95 40.02 -19.29
N TRP A 380 -5.70 41.00 -18.44
CA TRP A 380 -6.72 41.80 -17.76
C TRP A 380 -6.46 43.30 -17.98
N VAL A 381 -7.49 44.11 -17.90
CA VAL A 381 -7.42 45.57 -17.96
C VAL A 381 -8.05 46.13 -16.71
N VAL A 382 -7.35 47.08 -16.09
CA VAL A 382 -7.84 47.85 -14.94
C VAL A 382 -8.15 49.28 -15.38
N ARG A 383 -9.38 49.73 -15.10
CA ARG A 383 -9.82 51.11 -15.35
C ARG A 383 -10.13 51.80 -14.04
N VAL A 384 -9.59 53.02 -13.87
CA VAL A 384 -9.73 53.80 -12.63
C VAL A 384 -10.42 55.11 -12.94
N SER A 385 -11.54 55.39 -12.25
CA SER A 385 -12.35 56.61 -12.45
C SER A 385 -11.93 57.80 -11.57
N GLY A 386 -11.00 57.60 -10.62
CA GLY A 386 -10.44 58.64 -9.75
C GLY A 386 -11.01 58.64 -8.32
N GLY A 387 -10.46 59.47 -7.44
CA GLY A 387 -10.97 59.66 -6.05
C GLY A 387 -10.28 58.84 -4.96
N ALA A 388 -9.53 57.80 -5.30
CA ALA A 388 -8.73 57.01 -4.35
C ALA A 388 -7.21 57.15 -4.61
N LYS A 389 -6.40 57.01 -3.56
CA LYS A 389 -4.92 57.00 -3.65
C LYS A 389 -4.35 55.63 -3.96
N THR A 390 -5.07 54.56 -3.63
CA THR A 390 -4.67 53.17 -3.85
C THR A 390 -5.86 52.31 -4.29
N ALA A 391 -5.57 51.19 -4.95
CA ALA A 391 -6.52 50.12 -5.24
C ALA A 391 -5.86 48.77 -5.00
N LYS A 392 -6.60 47.83 -4.38
CA LYS A 392 -6.11 46.48 -4.10
C LYS A 392 -6.74 45.47 -5.05
N ILE A 393 -5.90 44.75 -5.79
CA ILE A 393 -6.32 43.57 -6.54
C ILE A 393 -6.29 42.39 -5.59
N SER A 394 -7.39 41.65 -5.49
CA SER A 394 -7.49 40.38 -4.76
C SER A 394 -7.81 39.26 -5.73
N ILE A 395 -7.03 38.19 -5.68
CA ILE A 395 -7.15 37.05 -6.58
C ILE A 395 -7.74 35.89 -5.80
N SER A 396 -8.80 35.30 -6.33
CA SER A 396 -9.33 34.02 -5.87
C SER A 396 -9.27 33.00 -7.00
N ALA A 397 -9.34 31.71 -6.67
CA ALA A 397 -9.46 30.66 -7.65
C ALA A 397 -10.54 29.64 -7.28
N LYS A 398 -11.16 29.04 -8.29
CA LYS A 398 -12.07 27.91 -8.11
C LYS A 398 -11.29 26.60 -8.18
N VAL A 399 -11.13 25.95 -7.03
CA VAL A 399 -10.46 24.66 -6.87
C VAL A 399 -11.48 23.70 -6.24
N ASP A 400 -11.75 22.57 -6.88
CA ASP A 400 -12.69 21.54 -6.41
C ASP A 400 -14.08 22.09 -6.05
N GLY A 401 -14.57 23.04 -6.86
CA GLY A 401 -15.88 23.67 -6.67
C GLY A 401 -15.94 24.76 -5.60
N LYS A 402 -14.90 24.92 -4.77
CA LYS A 402 -14.80 25.95 -3.73
C LYS A 402 -13.98 27.15 -4.23
N ILE A 403 -14.38 28.35 -3.81
CA ILE A 403 -13.61 29.58 -4.06
C ILE A 403 -12.59 29.75 -2.95
N LYS A 404 -11.32 29.80 -3.31
CA LYS A 404 -10.20 30.01 -2.40
C LYS A 404 -9.49 31.32 -2.71
N SER A 405 -9.20 32.12 -1.68
CA SER A 405 -8.40 33.34 -1.83
C SER A 405 -6.92 32.99 -2.00
N LEU A 406 -6.27 33.58 -3.01
CA LEU A 406 -4.84 33.44 -3.31
C LEU A 406 -4.02 34.66 -2.84
N GLY A 407 -4.68 35.62 -2.16
CA GLY A 407 -4.07 36.85 -1.70
C GLY A 407 -4.32 38.04 -2.64
N GLY A 408 -3.51 39.08 -2.51
CA GLY A 408 -3.70 40.30 -3.27
C GLY A 408 -2.55 41.28 -3.17
N MET A 409 -2.54 42.27 -4.04
CA MET A 409 -1.51 43.30 -4.14
C MET A 409 -2.14 44.69 -4.21
N GLU A 410 -1.54 45.64 -3.49
CA GLU A 410 -1.96 47.04 -3.52
C GLU A 410 -1.17 47.82 -4.58
N PHE A 411 -1.90 48.61 -5.35
CA PHE A 411 -1.41 49.48 -6.40
C PHE A 411 -1.70 50.94 -6.06
N ARG A 412 -0.76 51.82 -6.37
CA ARG A 412 -0.93 53.26 -6.20
C ARG A 412 -1.70 53.82 -7.40
N ILE A 413 -2.62 54.73 -7.16
CA ILE A 413 -3.35 55.42 -8.22
C ILE A 413 -2.66 56.76 -8.46
N LYS A 414 -2.29 57.04 -9.70
CA LYS A 414 -1.70 58.32 -10.11
C LYS A 414 -2.45 58.93 -11.27
N ARG A 415 -2.34 60.25 -11.37
CA ARG A 415 -2.67 60.99 -12.59
C ARG A 415 -1.63 60.68 -13.66
N VAL A 416 -2.05 60.70 -14.91
CA VAL A 416 -1.11 60.69 -16.04
C VAL A 416 -0.18 61.92 -15.92
N PRO A 417 1.08 61.84 -16.38
CA PRO A 417 1.97 62.99 -16.45
C PRO A 417 1.29 64.18 -17.14
N SER A 418 1.67 65.40 -16.76
CA SER A 418 1.14 66.58 -17.45
C SER A 418 1.74 66.67 -18.85
N PRO A 419 0.94 66.92 -19.90
CA PRO A 419 1.50 67.21 -21.21
C PRO A 419 2.23 68.56 -21.21
N ILE A 420 3.12 68.73 -22.18
CA ILE A 420 3.82 69.98 -22.46
C ILE A 420 3.05 70.71 -23.55
N ALA A 421 2.63 71.94 -23.27
CA ALA A 421 2.01 72.81 -24.26
C ALA A 421 3.08 73.34 -25.23
N LYS A 422 2.82 73.17 -26.53
CA LYS A 422 3.70 73.63 -27.61
C LYS A 422 2.91 74.42 -28.66
N ILE A 423 3.58 75.35 -29.33
CA ILE A 423 3.07 76.01 -30.54
C ILE A 423 4.19 76.04 -31.57
N GLY A 424 3.92 75.61 -32.81
CA GLY A 424 4.97 75.45 -33.83
C GLY A 424 6.05 74.45 -33.42
N ASN A 425 5.66 73.41 -32.68
CA ASN A 425 6.53 72.38 -32.12
C ASN A 425 7.60 72.86 -31.12
N THR A 426 7.42 74.05 -30.53
CA THR A 426 8.27 74.56 -29.44
C THR A 426 7.44 74.99 -28.22
N ASP A 427 8.01 74.85 -27.03
CA ASP A 427 7.52 75.32 -25.74
C ASP A 427 8.24 76.60 -25.26
N GLY A 428 9.21 77.11 -26.02
CA GLY A 428 9.88 78.37 -25.73
C GLY A 428 11.02 78.75 -26.69
N GLY A 429 11.64 79.90 -26.43
CA GLY A 429 12.83 80.36 -27.17
C GLY A 429 12.51 81.13 -28.45
N VAL A 430 13.39 81.04 -29.44
CA VAL A 430 13.29 81.86 -30.66
C VAL A 430 12.41 81.15 -31.70
N ILE A 431 11.47 81.87 -32.29
CA ILE A 431 10.57 81.33 -33.32
C ILE A 431 10.46 82.28 -34.52
N ASN A 432 10.46 81.73 -35.73
CA ASN A 432 10.20 82.49 -36.94
C ASN A 432 8.73 82.96 -36.95
N LYS A 433 8.49 84.25 -37.23
CA LYS A 433 7.14 84.83 -37.25
C LYS A 433 6.17 84.06 -38.16
N SER A 434 6.62 83.65 -39.35
CA SER A 434 5.79 82.91 -40.31
C SER A 434 5.41 81.54 -39.79
N LEU A 435 6.32 80.85 -39.07
CA LEU A 435 6.05 79.55 -38.45
C LEU A 435 5.03 79.67 -37.30
N LEU A 436 5.14 80.71 -36.47
CA LEU A 436 4.18 80.96 -35.39
C LEU A 436 2.76 81.22 -35.92
N LEU A 437 2.65 82.02 -37.00
CA LEU A 437 1.38 82.30 -37.66
C LEU A 437 0.80 81.04 -38.35
N ALA A 438 1.65 80.21 -38.95
CA ALA A 438 1.26 78.98 -39.62
C ALA A 438 0.80 77.89 -38.63
N ALA A 439 1.49 77.75 -37.49
CA ALA A 439 1.13 76.78 -36.46
C ALA A 439 -0.27 77.04 -35.90
N GLY A 440 -0.59 78.31 -35.63
CA GLY A 440 -1.96 78.80 -35.43
C GLY A 440 -2.73 78.22 -34.23
N ALA A 441 -2.18 77.26 -33.48
CA ALA A 441 -2.80 76.61 -32.34
C ALA A 441 -1.76 76.08 -31.34
N ILE A 442 -2.15 76.06 -30.07
CA ILE A 442 -1.40 75.40 -29.00
C ILE A 442 -1.80 73.91 -28.97
N ILE A 443 -0.82 73.03 -29.02
CA ILE A 443 -1.01 71.58 -29.02
C ILE A 443 -0.34 71.02 -27.75
N PRO A 444 -1.06 70.25 -26.92
CA PRO A 444 -0.48 69.55 -25.79
C PRO A 444 0.15 68.23 -26.26
N ASN A 445 1.44 68.04 -25.96
CA ASN A 445 2.17 66.81 -26.26
C ASN A 445 2.49 66.07 -24.96
N MET A 446 2.21 64.76 -24.90
CA MET A 446 2.68 63.93 -23.80
C MET A 446 4.21 63.82 -23.83
N PRO A 447 4.87 63.64 -22.67
CA PRO A 447 6.29 63.31 -22.63
C PRO A 447 6.60 62.07 -23.48
N GLU A 448 7.75 62.05 -24.15
CA GLU A 448 8.13 60.97 -25.08
C GLU A 448 8.20 59.60 -24.41
N ASP A 449 8.58 59.53 -23.13
CA ASP A 449 8.69 58.30 -22.35
C ASP A 449 7.35 57.80 -21.77
N PHE A 450 6.22 58.41 -22.15
CA PHE A 450 4.90 58.00 -21.63
C PHE A 450 4.20 57.00 -22.57
N GLU A 451 4.06 55.76 -22.11
CA GLU A 451 3.62 54.63 -22.93
C GLU A 451 2.12 54.60 -23.27
N PHE A 452 1.28 55.44 -22.65
CA PHE A 452 -0.16 55.44 -22.93
C PHE A 452 -0.52 56.44 -24.03
N ASN A 453 -1.31 55.99 -24.99
CA ASN A 453 -1.87 56.85 -26.02
C ASN A 453 -3.13 57.57 -25.49
N LEU A 454 -3.03 58.87 -25.28
CA LEU A 454 -4.14 59.73 -24.89
C LEU A 454 -3.94 61.15 -25.41
N ASN A 455 -5.06 61.85 -25.59
CA ASN A 455 -5.09 63.22 -26.07
C ASN A 455 -5.59 64.16 -24.98
N PHE A 456 -4.97 65.34 -24.90
CA PHE A 456 -5.44 66.45 -24.09
C PHE A 456 -6.03 67.54 -24.99
N GLU A 457 -7.04 68.24 -24.48
CA GLU A 457 -7.67 69.37 -25.16
C GLU A 457 -7.33 70.66 -24.41
N ILE A 458 -6.83 71.69 -25.11
CA ILE A 458 -6.63 73.02 -24.49
C ILE A 458 -7.99 73.73 -24.42
N LEU A 459 -8.40 74.10 -23.21
CA LEU A 459 -9.64 74.81 -22.94
C LEU A 459 -9.48 76.34 -23.02
N SER A 460 -8.36 76.87 -22.55
CA SER A 460 -8.09 78.30 -22.53
C SER A 460 -6.62 78.62 -22.31
N TYR A 461 -6.21 79.83 -22.66
CA TYR A 461 -4.90 80.40 -22.36
C TYR A 461 -4.97 81.92 -22.33
N THR A 462 -3.99 82.56 -21.70
CA THR A 462 -3.80 84.01 -21.69
C THR A 462 -2.63 84.35 -22.60
N PHE A 463 -2.88 85.15 -23.63
CA PHE A 463 -1.86 85.68 -24.53
C PHE A 463 -1.35 87.02 -24.01
N LEU A 464 -0.03 87.14 -23.86
CA LEU A 464 0.64 88.39 -23.52
C LEU A 464 1.66 88.73 -24.60
N VAL A 465 1.76 90.01 -24.93
CA VAL A 465 2.79 90.51 -25.86
C VAL A 465 3.40 91.79 -25.30
N SER A 466 4.72 91.92 -25.46
CA SER A 466 5.44 93.16 -25.16
C SER A 466 5.79 93.88 -26.46
N ARG A 467 5.31 95.12 -26.60
CA ARG A 467 5.59 96.00 -27.74
C ARG A 467 6.15 97.31 -27.21
N SER A 468 7.37 97.66 -27.62
CA SER A 468 8.00 98.95 -27.25
C SER A 468 7.96 99.31 -25.75
N GLY A 469 7.90 98.32 -24.86
CA GLY A 469 7.83 98.52 -23.40
C GLY A 469 6.44 98.32 -22.77
N ASP A 470 5.36 98.34 -23.55
CA ASP A 470 3.99 98.12 -23.05
C ASP A 470 3.59 96.64 -23.17
N ILE A 471 2.88 96.13 -22.15
CA ILE A 471 2.35 94.77 -22.12
C ILE A 471 0.86 94.81 -22.40
N SER A 472 0.41 94.06 -23.41
CA SER A 472 -1.02 93.84 -23.66
C SER A 472 -1.37 92.38 -23.43
N THR A 473 -2.52 92.15 -22.77
CA THR A 473 -2.98 90.83 -22.33
C THR A 473 -4.36 90.52 -22.92
N ARG A 474 -4.58 89.26 -23.34
CA ARG A 474 -5.85 88.75 -23.86
C ARG A 474 -6.12 87.34 -23.37
N ASP A 475 -7.29 87.11 -22.78
CA ASP A 475 -7.76 85.76 -22.44
C ASP A 475 -8.48 85.14 -23.63
N ILE A 476 -8.08 83.92 -23.98
CA ILE A 476 -8.56 83.20 -25.16
C ILE A 476 -9.13 81.85 -24.73
N ARG A 477 -10.26 81.49 -25.34
CA ARG A 477 -10.89 80.18 -25.18
C ARG A 477 -10.56 79.28 -26.37
N GLY A 478 -10.35 78.00 -26.09
CA GLY A 478 -9.90 77.01 -27.06
C GLY A 478 -8.39 77.01 -27.28
N ASN A 479 -7.95 76.22 -28.25
CA ASN A 479 -6.54 76.01 -28.57
C ASN A 479 -6.02 76.87 -29.73
N ILE A 480 -6.91 77.44 -30.55
CA ILE A 480 -6.58 78.18 -31.77
C ILE A 480 -6.27 79.66 -31.46
N LEU A 481 -5.34 80.26 -32.21
CA LEU A 481 -5.06 81.70 -32.21
C LEU A 481 -6.19 82.44 -32.97
N PRO A 482 -6.94 83.35 -32.32
CA PRO A 482 -7.94 84.16 -33.01
C PRO A 482 -7.30 85.22 -33.93
N GLN A 483 -8.08 85.79 -34.85
CA GLN A 483 -7.57 86.64 -35.94
C GLN A 483 -6.95 87.96 -35.46
N ASP A 484 -7.46 88.53 -34.38
CA ASP A 484 -6.90 89.70 -33.73
C ASP A 484 -5.50 89.42 -33.17
N VAL A 485 -5.31 88.27 -32.51
CA VAL A 485 -3.99 87.80 -32.02
C VAL A 485 -3.03 87.52 -33.17
N LYS A 486 -3.51 86.92 -34.26
CA LYS A 486 -2.71 86.71 -35.49
C LYS A 486 -2.27 88.04 -36.11
N SER A 487 -3.16 89.03 -36.14
CA SER A 487 -2.85 90.39 -36.61
C SER A 487 -1.83 91.08 -35.70
N ILE A 488 -1.91 90.83 -34.39
CA ILE A 488 -0.92 91.31 -33.44
C ILE A 488 0.44 90.67 -33.74
N ILE A 489 0.51 89.35 -33.90
CA ILE A 489 1.75 88.63 -34.19
C ILE A 489 2.35 89.07 -35.53
N SER A 490 1.52 89.30 -36.57
CA SER A 490 2.00 89.69 -37.90
C SER A 490 2.71 91.04 -37.92
N SER A 491 2.25 92.01 -37.10
CA SER A 491 2.86 93.32 -36.98
C SER A 491 4.05 93.36 -35.99
N MET A 492 4.42 92.23 -35.38
CA MET A 492 5.57 92.18 -34.48
C MET A 492 6.89 92.32 -35.22
N LYS A 493 7.84 92.99 -34.56
CA LYS A 493 9.23 93.16 -34.99
C LYS A 493 10.13 92.09 -34.38
N ARG A 494 11.27 91.85 -35.04
CA ARG A 494 12.30 90.96 -34.53
C ARG A 494 12.77 91.40 -33.14
N GLY A 495 12.86 90.46 -32.20
CA GLY A 495 13.25 90.67 -30.81
C GLY A 495 12.09 90.90 -29.84
N GLU A 496 10.88 91.14 -30.34
CA GLU A 496 9.69 91.26 -29.49
C GLU A 496 9.27 89.90 -28.91
N ARG A 497 8.66 89.93 -27.72
CA ARG A 497 8.34 88.73 -26.94
C ARG A 497 6.85 88.47 -26.86
N VAL A 498 6.49 87.20 -26.99
CA VAL A 498 5.13 86.67 -26.82
C VAL A 498 5.15 85.65 -25.69
N TRP A 499 4.14 85.70 -24.84
CA TRP A 499 3.90 84.66 -23.84
C TRP A 499 2.50 84.08 -24.00
N PHE A 500 2.42 82.76 -23.82
CA PHE A 500 1.17 82.06 -23.60
C PHE A 500 1.21 81.52 -22.19
N GLU A 501 0.40 82.12 -21.31
CA GLU A 501 0.33 81.78 -19.90
C GLU A 501 -1.03 81.22 -19.53
N ASN A 502 -1.16 80.69 -18.31
CA ASN A 502 -2.43 80.15 -17.81
C ASN A 502 -3.09 79.15 -18.78
N ILE A 503 -2.28 78.35 -19.46
CA ILE A 503 -2.77 77.35 -20.42
C ILE A 503 -3.47 76.24 -19.62
N ILE A 504 -4.79 76.11 -19.80
CA ILE A 504 -5.62 75.10 -19.13
C ILE A 504 -5.94 74.00 -20.12
N ALA A 505 -5.66 72.75 -19.75
CA ALA A 505 -5.97 71.58 -20.55
C ALA A 505 -6.85 70.57 -19.80
N ARG A 506 -7.69 69.86 -20.54
CA ARG A 506 -8.54 68.76 -20.07
C ARG A 506 -8.04 67.44 -20.62
N GLY A 507 -7.83 66.47 -19.73
CA GLY A 507 -7.57 65.08 -20.09
C GLY A 507 -8.57 64.13 -19.45
N PRO A 508 -8.40 62.81 -19.67
CA PRO A 508 -9.25 61.76 -19.10
C PRO A 508 -9.30 61.75 -17.56
N ASP A 509 -8.28 62.32 -16.92
CA ASP A 509 -8.17 62.42 -15.47
C ASP A 509 -8.45 63.84 -14.93
N GLY A 510 -9.14 64.67 -15.73
CA GLY A 510 -9.62 65.99 -15.37
C GLY A 510 -8.77 67.14 -15.91
N THR A 511 -9.06 68.34 -15.40
CA THR A 511 -8.44 69.60 -15.86
C THR A 511 -7.16 69.90 -15.09
N ARG A 512 -6.19 70.57 -15.74
CA ARG A 512 -4.96 71.08 -15.10
C ARG A 512 -4.37 72.27 -15.87
N LYS A 513 -3.54 73.07 -15.18
CA LYS A 513 -2.70 74.11 -15.79
C LYS A 513 -1.40 73.48 -16.32
N LEU A 514 -1.01 73.87 -17.54
CA LEU A 514 0.22 73.44 -18.21
C LEU A 514 1.34 74.47 -18.07
N ASN A 515 2.52 74.17 -18.64
CA ASN A 515 3.64 75.10 -18.73
C ASN A 515 3.26 76.37 -19.52
N ASN A 516 3.89 77.49 -19.16
CA ASN A 516 3.84 78.69 -19.98
C ASN A 516 4.75 78.51 -21.20
N ILE A 517 4.43 79.18 -22.30
CA ILE A 517 5.26 79.23 -23.51
C ILE A 517 5.79 80.65 -23.63
N SER A 518 7.11 80.84 -23.73
CA SER A 518 7.74 82.16 -23.91
C SER A 518 8.56 82.19 -25.19
N LEU A 519 8.15 83.03 -26.14
CA LEU A 519 8.73 83.09 -27.48
C LEU A 519 9.32 84.46 -27.76
N ILE A 520 10.43 84.46 -28.50
CA ILE A 520 11.07 85.65 -29.07
C ILE A 520 10.89 85.58 -30.58
N VAL A 521 10.24 86.58 -31.15
CA VAL A 521 10.01 86.65 -32.61
C VAL A 521 11.32 86.94 -33.31
N GLN A 522 11.70 86.11 -34.29
CA GLN A 522 12.86 86.33 -35.16
C GLN A 522 12.49 86.69 -36.58
#